data_AF-A0A2E8S7F1-F1
#
_entry.id   AF-A0A2E8S7F1-F1
#
_cell.length_a   1.000
_cell.length_b   1.000
_cell.length_c   1.000
_cell.angle_alpha   90.00
_cell.angle_beta   90.00
_cell.angle_gamma   90.00
#
_symmetry.space_group_name_H-M   'P 1'
#
loop_
_entity.id
_entity.type
_entity.pdbx_description
1 polymer ?
#
loop_
_entity_poly.entity_id
_entity_poly.type
_entity_poly.pdbx_seq_one_letter_code
_entity_poly.pdbx_strand_id
1 'polypeptide(L)'
;MEAQDAMDTIRNWLSEEKMEMRVQEDARAHLHLLTKYPSGQNGHVFAIILPKGRDLVAISSMTRVDAGQQDAMKEMMDEEKDQWKAWVHDCRTNLIHTGVDWVIHLGHDGKKKPGPLQAFNVSEPIWYDGLTKNEFMQAMRRLWLAKISVIHEIKYTFGRGIGKNGPVDDWKQRANASSSTGGPSQEKPKKIEMDETMSFGSDFDPSEWL
;
A
#
# COMPACT_ATOMS: atom_id res chain seq x y z
N MET A 1 -20.21 18.82 -5.97
CA MET A 1 -20.16 18.07 -4.69
C MET A 1 -19.03 18.69 -3.89
N GLU A 2 -19.30 19.15 -2.68
CA GLU A 2 -18.27 19.71 -1.80
C GLU A 2 -17.56 18.60 -1.01
N ALA A 3 -16.40 18.91 -0.43
CA ALA A 3 -15.65 17.92 0.37
C ALA A 3 -16.49 17.34 1.52
N GLN A 4 -17.29 18.16 2.20
CA GLN A 4 -18.17 17.71 3.28
C GLN A 4 -19.23 16.72 2.78
N ASP A 5 -19.83 16.97 1.61
CA ASP A 5 -20.83 16.08 1.00
C ASP A 5 -20.21 14.71 0.67
N ALA A 6 -18.99 14.71 0.12
CA ALA A 6 -18.25 13.49 -0.21
C ALA A 6 -17.92 12.69 1.06
N MET A 7 -17.51 13.36 2.14
CA MET A 7 -17.23 12.72 3.43
C MET A 7 -18.44 12.00 4.00
N ASP A 8 -19.58 12.67 4.03
CA ASP A 8 -20.80 12.12 4.62
C ASP A 8 -21.36 10.98 3.75
N THR A 9 -21.26 11.13 2.43
CA THR A 9 -21.65 10.12 1.45
C THR A 9 -20.82 8.84 1.60
N ILE A 10 -19.49 8.94 1.71
CA ILE A 10 -18.61 7.78 1.91
C ILE A 10 -18.89 7.08 3.24
N ARG A 11 -19.07 7.83 4.33
CA ARG A 11 -19.42 7.25 5.63
C ARG A 11 -20.74 6.50 5.58
N ASN A 12 -21.73 7.05 4.89
CA ASN A 12 -23.03 6.41 4.71
C ASN A 12 -22.88 5.10 3.93
N TRP A 13 -22.17 5.10 2.81
CA TRP A 13 -21.93 3.87 2.03
C TRP A 13 -21.21 2.79 2.82
N LEU A 14 -20.13 3.14 3.54
CA LEU A 14 -19.41 2.21 4.41
C LEU A 14 -20.32 1.65 5.52
N SER A 15 -21.17 2.49 6.11
CA SER A 15 -22.15 2.07 7.13
C SER A 15 -23.21 1.13 6.56
N GLU A 16 -23.76 1.40 5.37
CA GLU A 16 -24.72 0.54 4.68
C GLU A 16 -24.14 -0.84 4.38
N GLU A 17 -22.87 -0.90 3.97
CA GLU A 17 -22.12 -2.13 3.71
C GLU A 17 -21.56 -2.78 4.99
N LYS A 18 -21.88 -2.23 6.17
CA LYS A 18 -21.44 -2.70 7.50
C LYS A 18 -19.91 -2.82 7.59
N MET A 19 -19.19 -1.91 6.95
CA MET A 19 -17.74 -1.85 6.96
C MET A 19 -17.23 -1.12 8.21
N GLU A 20 -16.15 -1.64 8.79
CA GLU A 20 -15.47 -0.98 9.91
C GLU A 20 -14.89 0.37 9.45
N MET A 21 -15.07 1.43 10.24
CA MET A 21 -14.51 2.75 9.96
C MET A 21 -13.68 3.20 11.15
N ARG A 22 -12.37 3.32 10.97
CA ARG A 22 -11.49 3.94 11.96
C ARG A 22 -10.94 5.24 11.39
N VAL A 23 -11.27 6.35 12.04
CA VAL A 23 -10.73 7.66 11.67
C VAL A 23 -9.25 7.74 12.06
N GLN A 24 -8.44 8.34 11.18
CA GLN A 24 -7.06 8.74 11.45
C GLN A 24 -6.95 10.26 11.34
N GLU A 25 -6.16 10.86 12.23
CA GLU A 25 -5.87 12.30 12.15
C GLU A 25 -4.87 12.56 11.03
N ASP A 26 -5.24 13.41 10.07
CA ASP A 26 -4.34 13.84 8.99
C ASP A 26 -4.60 15.32 8.69
N ALA A 27 -3.64 16.18 9.03
CA ALA A 27 -3.74 17.61 8.81
C ALA A 27 -3.88 18.00 7.33
N ARG A 28 -3.48 17.12 6.40
CA ARG A 28 -3.49 17.35 4.96
C ARG A 28 -4.78 16.86 4.29
N ALA A 29 -5.67 16.21 5.02
CA ALA A 29 -6.91 15.65 4.49
C ALA A 29 -8.14 16.23 5.18
N HIS A 30 -9.25 16.30 4.45
CA HIS A 30 -10.59 16.50 5.01
C HIS A 30 -11.08 15.22 5.70
N LEU A 31 -10.69 14.06 5.18
CA LEU A 31 -11.03 12.75 5.71
C LEU A 31 -9.88 11.79 5.51
N HIS A 32 -9.56 11.02 6.55
CA HIS A 32 -8.68 9.87 6.47
C HIS A 32 -9.33 8.75 7.28
N LEU A 33 -9.84 7.73 6.59
CA LEU A 33 -10.44 6.54 7.20
C LEU A 33 -9.59 5.32 6.90
N LEU A 34 -9.50 4.42 7.86
CA LEU A 34 -9.09 3.04 7.66
C LEU A 34 -10.32 2.14 7.70
N THR A 35 -10.46 1.30 6.69
CA THR A 35 -11.50 0.27 6.62
C THR A 35 -10.92 -1.08 6.23
N LYS A 36 -11.66 -2.17 6.46
CA LYS A 36 -11.26 -3.51 6.04
C LYS A 36 -12.08 -3.98 4.85
N TYR A 37 -11.40 -4.49 3.84
CA TYR A 37 -12.02 -5.13 2.69
C TYR A 37 -11.28 -6.43 2.30
N PRO A 38 -12.00 -7.52 1.99
CA PRO A 38 -13.43 -7.72 2.27
C PRO A 38 -13.74 -7.57 3.77
N SER A 39 -15.00 -7.31 4.11
CA SER A 39 -15.41 -7.17 5.52
C SER A 39 -15.14 -8.46 6.30
N GLY A 40 -14.69 -8.34 7.55
CA GLY A 40 -14.48 -9.47 8.46
C GLY A 40 -13.07 -9.58 9.03
N GLN A 41 -12.81 -10.66 9.76
CA GLN A 41 -11.56 -10.85 10.51
C GLN A 41 -10.33 -10.98 9.61
N ASN A 42 -10.51 -11.54 8.40
CA ASN A 42 -9.45 -11.73 7.41
C ASN A 42 -9.37 -10.59 6.38
N GLY A 43 -10.13 -9.50 6.60
CA GLY A 43 -10.11 -8.33 5.74
C GLY A 43 -8.77 -7.60 5.78
N HIS A 44 -8.32 -7.11 4.63
CA HIS A 44 -7.12 -6.30 4.53
C HIS A 44 -7.50 -4.84 4.74
N VAL A 45 -6.60 -4.05 5.35
CA VAL A 45 -6.88 -2.64 5.61
C VAL A 45 -6.62 -1.79 4.37
N PHE A 46 -7.52 -0.86 4.11
CA PHE A 46 -7.44 0.17 3.08
C PHE A 46 -7.58 1.54 3.74
N ALA A 47 -6.82 2.50 3.24
CA ALA A 47 -6.96 3.91 3.58
C ALA A 47 -7.84 4.60 2.54
N ILE A 48 -8.79 5.41 3.01
CA ILE A 48 -9.65 6.26 2.19
C ILE A 48 -9.36 7.70 2.61
N ILE A 49 -8.84 8.48 1.67
CA ILE A 49 -8.29 9.81 1.94
C ILE A 49 -8.94 10.84 1.00
N LEU A 50 -9.46 11.92 1.56
CA LEU A 50 -9.91 13.10 0.80
C LEU A 50 -8.89 14.21 1.07
N PRO A 51 -7.86 14.36 0.23
CA PRO A 51 -6.82 15.37 0.45
C PRO A 51 -7.38 16.79 0.31
N LYS A 52 -6.85 17.74 1.10
CA LYS A 52 -7.20 19.16 0.97
C LYS A 52 -6.70 19.71 -0.36
N GLY A 53 -7.52 20.54 -0.99
CA GLY A 53 -7.17 21.21 -2.25
C GLY A 53 -7.24 20.32 -3.49
N ARG A 54 -7.85 19.13 -3.40
CA ARG A 54 -8.19 18.30 -4.58
C ARG A 54 -9.61 17.75 -4.48
N ASP A 55 -10.26 17.63 -5.63
CA ASP A 55 -11.63 17.15 -5.76
C ASP A 55 -11.68 15.64 -6.06
N LEU A 56 -11.01 14.85 -5.21
CA LEU A 56 -10.94 13.40 -5.35
C LEU A 56 -10.95 12.67 -4.01
N VAL A 57 -11.26 11.38 -4.08
CA VAL A 57 -11.11 10.38 -3.03
C VAL A 57 -9.98 9.45 -3.46
N ALA A 58 -8.92 9.33 -2.66
CA ALA A 58 -7.86 8.36 -2.89
C ALA A 58 -8.10 7.14 -2.01
N ILE A 59 -8.17 5.96 -2.62
CA ILE A 59 -8.21 4.68 -1.92
C ILE A 59 -6.85 4.02 -2.08
N SER A 60 -6.27 3.50 -1.02
CA SER A 60 -4.97 2.82 -1.11
C SER A 60 -4.81 1.68 -0.10
N SER A 61 -3.91 0.74 -0.40
CA SER A 61 -3.51 -0.29 0.54
C SER A 61 -2.03 -0.62 0.37
N MET A 62 -1.30 -0.54 1.48
CA MET A 62 0.10 -0.90 1.57
C MET A 62 0.22 -2.34 2.07
N THR A 63 1.22 -3.05 1.57
CA THR A 63 1.56 -4.40 2.01
C THR A 63 3.06 -4.49 2.21
N ARG A 64 3.47 -4.79 3.45
CA ARG A 64 4.86 -5.11 3.77
C ARG A 64 5.08 -6.60 3.57
N VAL A 65 6.18 -6.97 2.93
CA VAL A 65 6.55 -8.37 2.67
C VAL A 65 7.16 -8.99 3.93
N ASP A 66 6.92 -10.29 4.15
CA ASP A 66 7.46 -11.02 5.28
C ASP A 66 8.99 -11.15 5.20
N ALA A 67 9.67 -11.09 6.36
CA ALA A 67 11.12 -11.15 6.45
C ALA A 67 11.70 -12.45 5.86
N GLY A 68 11.06 -13.60 6.12
CA GLY A 68 11.51 -14.89 5.58
C GLY A 68 11.28 -14.99 4.06
N GLN A 69 10.24 -14.35 3.55
CA GLN A 69 10.04 -14.23 2.09
C GLN A 69 11.10 -13.32 1.47
N GLN A 70 11.44 -12.20 2.12
CA GLN A 70 12.54 -11.34 1.65
C GLN A 70 13.89 -12.06 1.67
N ASP A 71 14.15 -12.92 2.65
CA ASP A 71 15.38 -13.71 2.70
C ASP A 71 15.42 -14.75 1.57
N ALA A 72 14.32 -15.47 1.31
CA ALA A 72 14.21 -16.38 0.16
C ALA A 72 14.37 -15.65 -1.19
N MET A 73 13.88 -14.41 -1.30
CA MET A 73 14.12 -13.58 -2.49
C MET A 73 15.61 -13.27 -2.66
N LYS A 74 16.36 -12.98 -1.59
CA LYS A 74 17.81 -12.75 -1.67
C LYS A 74 18.54 -14.01 -2.14
N GLU A 75 18.14 -15.19 -1.67
CA GLU A 75 18.69 -16.47 -2.14
C GLU A 75 18.48 -16.63 -3.65
N MET A 76 17.25 -16.43 -4.15
CA MET A 76 16.96 -16.45 -5.59
C MET A 76 17.76 -15.39 -6.37
N MET A 77 17.95 -14.19 -5.81
CA MET A 77 18.76 -13.15 -6.44
C MET A 77 20.22 -13.53 -6.61
N ASP A 78 20.77 -14.29 -5.67
CA ASP A 78 22.17 -14.73 -5.68
C ASP A 78 22.36 -15.96 -6.59
N GLU A 79 21.43 -16.92 -6.53
CA GLU A 79 21.52 -18.21 -7.23
C GLU A 79 20.93 -18.17 -8.65
N GLU A 80 19.83 -17.44 -8.87
CA GLU A 80 18.99 -17.51 -10.07
C GLU A 80 18.60 -16.10 -10.58
N LYS A 81 19.61 -15.27 -10.87
CA LYS A 81 19.46 -13.84 -11.26
C LYS A 81 18.43 -13.56 -12.35
N ASP A 82 18.39 -14.38 -13.39
CA ASP A 82 17.46 -14.17 -14.51
C ASP A 82 16.03 -14.53 -14.11
N GLN A 83 15.85 -15.54 -13.25
CA GLN A 83 14.55 -15.88 -12.68
C GLN A 83 14.05 -14.78 -11.74
N TRP A 84 14.93 -14.19 -10.91
CA TRP A 84 14.59 -13.03 -10.09
C TRP A 84 14.09 -11.85 -10.94
N LYS A 85 14.85 -11.50 -12.01
CA LYS A 85 14.45 -10.42 -12.92
C LYS A 85 13.12 -10.70 -13.60
N ALA A 86 12.91 -11.93 -14.08
CA ALA A 86 11.65 -12.35 -14.68
C ALA A 86 10.50 -12.23 -13.67
N TRP A 87 10.68 -12.71 -12.45
CA TRP A 87 9.66 -12.67 -11.41
C TRP A 87 9.26 -11.22 -11.03
N VAL A 88 10.24 -10.31 -10.89
CA VAL A 88 9.95 -8.88 -10.65
C VAL A 88 9.23 -8.25 -11.85
N HIS A 89 9.66 -8.58 -13.06
CA HIS A 89 9.01 -8.11 -14.28
C HIS A 89 7.55 -8.58 -14.36
N ASP A 90 7.29 -9.86 -14.08
CA ASP A 90 5.95 -10.44 -14.08
C ASP A 90 5.05 -9.77 -13.03
N CYS A 91 5.57 -9.49 -11.84
CA CYS A 91 4.83 -8.74 -10.82
C CYS A 91 4.41 -7.35 -11.32
N ARG A 92 5.33 -6.62 -11.98
CA ARG A 92 5.05 -5.29 -12.56
C ARG A 92 4.01 -5.38 -13.67
N THR A 93 4.20 -6.31 -14.62
CA THR A 93 3.27 -6.52 -15.74
C THR A 93 1.88 -6.91 -15.24
N ASN A 94 1.79 -7.77 -14.24
CA ASN A 94 0.54 -8.13 -13.59
C ASN A 94 -0.15 -6.92 -12.96
N LEU A 95 0.58 -6.07 -12.23
CA LEU A 95 0.02 -4.84 -11.66
C LEU A 95 -0.42 -3.85 -12.75
N ILE A 96 0.34 -3.68 -13.83
CA ILE A 96 -0.07 -2.86 -14.99
C ILE A 96 -1.41 -3.35 -15.57
N HIS A 97 -1.56 -4.66 -15.75
CA HIS A 97 -2.80 -5.23 -16.29
C HIS A 97 -4.02 -5.07 -15.37
N THR A 98 -3.83 -4.80 -14.07
CA THR A 98 -4.96 -4.55 -13.16
C THR A 98 -5.58 -3.17 -13.34
N GLY A 99 -4.86 -2.23 -13.98
CA GLY A 99 -5.34 -0.87 -14.23
C GLY A 99 -5.40 0.04 -12.99
N VAL A 100 -4.83 -0.39 -11.86
CA VAL A 100 -4.70 0.45 -10.64
C VAL A 100 -3.32 1.11 -10.62
N ASP A 101 -3.17 2.19 -9.87
CA ASP A 101 -1.87 2.77 -9.58
C ASP A 101 -1.13 1.88 -8.58
N TRP A 102 0.19 1.76 -8.72
CA TRP A 102 1.00 0.92 -7.84
C TRP A 102 2.40 1.48 -7.63
N VAL A 103 2.99 1.10 -6.50
CA VAL A 103 4.40 1.34 -6.17
C VAL A 103 4.98 0.04 -5.63
N ILE A 104 6.17 -0.34 -6.10
CA ILE A 104 6.93 -1.48 -5.59
C ILE A 104 8.20 -0.94 -4.93
N HIS A 105 8.42 -1.32 -3.67
CA HIS A 105 9.60 -0.99 -2.91
C HIS A 105 10.57 -2.16 -2.95
N LEU A 106 11.65 -2.02 -3.74
CA LEU A 106 12.75 -2.98 -3.75
C LEU A 106 13.82 -2.51 -2.76
N GLY A 107 14.36 -3.45 -1.99
CA GLY A 107 15.44 -3.14 -1.05
C GLY A 107 16.68 -2.60 -1.74
N HIS A 108 17.57 -2.00 -0.96
CA HIS A 108 18.85 -1.52 -1.45
C HIS A 108 19.92 -1.64 -0.39
N ASP A 109 21.10 -2.10 -0.79
CA ASP A 109 22.30 -2.06 0.04
C ASP A 109 23.27 -1.00 -0.50
N GLY A 110 23.19 0.19 0.08
CA GLY A 110 23.94 1.36 -0.35
C GLY A 110 23.60 1.76 -1.79
N LYS A 111 24.54 1.53 -2.72
CA LYS A 111 24.36 1.83 -4.16
C LYS A 111 23.88 0.63 -4.98
N LYS A 112 23.76 -0.56 -4.38
CA LYS A 112 23.35 -1.77 -5.11
C LYS A 112 21.82 -1.82 -5.15
N LYS A 113 21.27 -1.56 -6.34
CA LYS A 113 19.89 -1.84 -6.75
C LYS A 113 19.90 -2.91 -7.86
N PRO A 114 18.85 -3.73 -8.00
CA PRO A 114 17.71 -3.89 -7.08
C PRO A 114 17.98 -4.93 -5.96
N GLY A 115 17.35 -4.75 -4.80
CA GLY A 115 17.24 -5.70 -3.68
C GLY A 115 15.93 -6.52 -3.71
N PRO A 116 15.62 -7.32 -2.67
CA PRO A 116 14.38 -8.10 -2.59
C PRO A 116 13.15 -7.18 -2.52
N LEU A 117 11.97 -7.70 -2.86
CA LEU A 117 10.71 -6.96 -2.71
C LEU A 117 10.40 -6.78 -1.23
N GLN A 118 10.35 -5.53 -0.77
CA GLN A 118 10.18 -5.19 0.65
C GLN A 118 8.75 -4.79 1.00
N ALA A 119 8.11 -4.03 0.11
CA ALA A 119 6.73 -3.62 0.24
C ALA A 119 6.14 -3.29 -1.13
N PHE A 120 4.82 -3.21 -1.20
CA PHE A 120 4.15 -2.64 -2.36
C PHE A 120 2.86 -1.92 -1.93
N ASN A 121 2.50 -0.88 -2.68
CA ASN A 121 1.27 -0.13 -2.54
C ASN A 121 0.42 -0.31 -3.79
N VAL A 122 -0.89 -0.37 -3.60
CA VAL A 122 -1.87 -0.18 -4.67
C VAL A 122 -2.78 0.99 -4.30
N SER A 123 -3.12 1.82 -5.26
CA SER A 123 -4.01 2.96 -5.06
C SER A 123 -4.88 3.26 -6.27
N GLU A 124 -6.00 3.94 -6.02
CA GLU A 124 -6.91 4.38 -7.07
C GLU A 124 -7.58 5.70 -6.65
N PRO A 125 -7.49 6.76 -7.47
CA PRO A 125 -8.24 7.99 -7.27
C PRO A 125 -9.65 7.87 -7.89
N ILE A 126 -10.64 8.45 -7.21
CA ILE A 126 -11.99 8.65 -7.74
C ILE A 126 -12.31 10.14 -7.64
N TRP A 127 -12.45 10.81 -8.78
CA TRP A 127 -12.85 12.21 -8.82
C TRP A 127 -14.31 12.38 -8.41
N TYR A 128 -14.63 13.55 -7.85
CA TYR A 128 -15.96 13.85 -7.33
C TYR A 128 -17.09 13.72 -8.36
N ASP A 129 -16.81 13.96 -9.64
CA ASP A 129 -17.76 13.80 -10.75
C ASP A 129 -17.99 12.33 -11.17
N GLY A 130 -17.08 11.43 -10.81
CA GLY A 130 -17.23 9.98 -10.97
C GLY A 130 -17.62 9.24 -9.68
N LEU A 131 -17.70 9.94 -8.54
CA LEU A 131 -17.91 9.31 -7.24
C LEU A 131 -19.35 8.81 -7.09
N THR A 132 -19.52 7.50 -7.16
CA THR A 132 -20.78 6.80 -6.88
C THR A 132 -20.52 5.64 -5.93
N LYS A 133 -21.56 5.13 -5.26
CA LYS A 133 -21.42 3.95 -4.39
C LYS A 133 -20.82 2.77 -5.13
N ASN A 134 -21.30 2.53 -6.35
CA ASN A 134 -20.80 1.45 -7.18
C ASN A 134 -19.32 1.64 -7.51
N GLU A 135 -18.92 2.82 -7.97
CA GLU A 135 -17.52 3.06 -8.34
C GLU A 135 -16.59 2.95 -7.14
N PHE A 136 -16.98 3.51 -6.00
CA PHE A 136 -16.26 3.38 -4.73
C PHE A 136 -16.04 1.92 -4.32
N MET A 137 -17.10 1.10 -4.36
CA MET A 137 -17.01 -0.32 -4.00
C MET A 137 -16.23 -1.15 -5.03
N GLN A 138 -16.32 -0.81 -6.32
CA GLN A 138 -15.54 -1.47 -7.37
C GLN A 138 -14.06 -1.12 -7.27
N ALA A 139 -13.69 0.12 -6.94
CA ALA A 139 -12.30 0.51 -6.70
C ALA A 139 -11.70 -0.27 -5.51
N MET A 140 -12.43 -0.37 -4.39
CA MET A 140 -12.04 -1.23 -3.26
C MET A 140 -11.80 -2.69 -3.70
N ARG A 141 -12.68 -3.22 -4.56
CA ARG A 141 -12.55 -4.57 -5.12
C ARG A 141 -11.34 -4.71 -6.05
N ARG A 142 -11.12 -3.77 -6.97
CA ARG A 142 -9.99 -3.78 -7.92
C ARG A 142 -8.66 -3.73 -7.18
N LEU A 143 -8.53 -2.82 -6.22
CA LEU A 143 -7.33 -2.72 -5.38
C LEU A 143 -7.10 -3.98 -4.55
N TRP A 144 -8.16 -4.59 -4.00
CA TRP A 144 -8.02 -5.87 -3.32
C TRP A 144 -7.54 -6.98 -4.25
N LEU A 145 -8.09 -7.10 -5.46
CA LEU A 145 -7.68 -8.10 -6.45
C LEU A 145 -6.21 -7.89 -6.90
N ALA A 146 -5.81 -6.65 -7.15
CA ALA A 146 -4.43 -6.30 -7.49
C ALA A 146 -3.47 -6.62 -6.33
N LYS A 147 -3.89 -6.35 -5.09
CA LYS A 147 -3.10 -6.68 -3.90
C LYS A 147 -2.95 -8.19 -3.70
N ILE A 148 -4.01 -8.97 -3.85
CA ILE A 148 -3.94 -10.42 -3.65
C ILE A 148 -3.18 -11.13 -4.77
N SER A 149 -3.14 -10.59 -6.00
CA SER A 149 -2.35 -11.20 -7.08
C SER A 149 -0.87 -11.21 -6.71
N VAL A 150 -0.33 -10.08 -6.25
CA VAL A 150 1.07 -9.99 -5.79
C VAL A 150 1.30 -10.86 -4.55
N ILE A 151 0.38 -10.86 -3.58
CA ILE A 151 0.51 -11.74 -2.39
C ILE A 151 0.52 -13.22 -2.80
N HIS A 152 -0.27 -13.59 -3.79
CA HIS A 152 -0.32 -14.96 -4.29
C HIS A 152 0.98 -15.35 -4.97
N GLU A 153 1.52 -14.50 -5.86
CA GLU A 153 2.84 -14.71 -6.48
C GLU A 153 3.94 -14.89 -5.44
N ILE A 154 4.00 -14.01 -4.43
CA ILE A 154 5.00 -14.13 -3.35
C ILE A 154 4.85 -15.46 -2.62
N LYS A 155 3.61 -15.85 -2.26
CA LYS A 155 3.37 -17.09 -1.51
C LYS A 155 3.63 -18.34 -2.31
N TYR A 156 3.36 -18.31 -3.61
CA TYR A 156 3.61 -19.43 -4.51
C TYR A 156 5.11 -19.65 -4.68
N THR A 157 5.87 -18.58 -4.91
CA THR A 157 7.32 -18.67 -5.18
C THR A 157 8.17 -18.80 -3.92
N PHE A 158 7.85 -18.06 -2.85
CA PHE A 158 8.69 -17.95 -1.64
C PHE A 158 8.04 -18.52 -0.37
N GLY A 159 6.90 -19.20 -0.52
CA GLY A 159 6.20 -19.84 0.60
C GLY A 159 5.50 -18.87 1.55
N ARG A 160 5.11 -19.36 2.73
CA ARG A 160 4.23 -18.61 3.66
C ARG A 160 4.93 -17.52 4.48
N GLY A 161 6.26 -17.48 4.47
CA GLY A 161 7.03 -16.63 5.37
C GLY A 161 7.03 -17.11 6.83
N ILE A 162 7.62 -16.30 7.71
CA ILE A 162 7.82 -16.59 9.14
C ILE A 162 6.87 -15.82 10.07
N GLY A 163 5.93 -15.05 9.51
CA GLY A 163 4.96 -14.24 10.25
C GLY A 163 5.55 -12.97 10.85
N LYS A 164 6.66 -12.46 10.30
CA LYS A 164 7.32 -11.23 10.75
C LYS A 164 7.49 -10.28 9.58
N ASN A 165 7.13 -9.02 9.80
CA ASN A 165 7.36 -7.94 8.85
C ASN A 165 8.86 -7.83 8.52
N GLY A 166 9.21 -7.86 7.23
CA GLY A 166 10.57 -7.58 6.77
C GLY A 166 10.90 -6.09 6.77
N PRO A 167 12.18 -5.72 6.64
CA PRO A 167 12.58 -4.32 6.53
C PRO A 167 12.03 -3.66 5.24
N VAL A 168 11.87 -2.34 5.29
CA VAL A 168 11.59 -1.48 4.11
C VAL A 168 12.56 -0.30 4.17
N ASP A 169 13.51 -0.25 3.25
CA ASP A 169 14.64 0.69 3.31
C ASP A 169 14.21 2.13 3.00
N ASP A 170 13.23 2.32 2.12
CA ASP A 170 12.68 3.64 1.78
C ASP A 170 12.05 4.35 3.00
N TRP A 171 11.52 3.59 3.96
CA TRP A 171 10.90 4.15 5.15
C TRP A 171 11.94 4.63 6.17
N LYS A 172 13.13 4.00 6.22
CA LYS A 172 14.24 4.46 7.06
C LYS A 172 14.76 5.82 6.59
N GLN A 173 14.77 6.06 5.28
CA GLN A 173 15.18 7.35 4.72
C GLN A 173 14.17 8.46 5.07
N ARG A 174 12.86 8.17 5.04
CA ARG A 174 11.82 9.11 5.49
C ARG A 174 11.93 9.46 6.96
N ALA A 175 12.18 8.48 7.84
CA ALA A 175 12.39 8.73 9.26
C ALA A 175 13.63 9.60 9.53
N ASN A 176 14.69 9.45 8.73
CA ASN A 176 15.89 10.27 8.83
C ASN A 176 15.70 11.69 8.23
N ALA A 177 14.79 11.86 7.28
CA ALA A 177 14.40 13.17 6.76
C ALA A 177 13.47 13.94 7.71
N SER A 178 12.57 13.23 8.40
CA SER A 178 11.64 13.79 9.39
C SER A 178 12.23 13.97 10.80
N SER A 179 13.36 13.31 11.12
CA SER A 179 14.06 13.44 12.41
C SER A 179 14.86 14.74 12.58
N SER A 180 14.71 15.70 11.67
CA SER A 180 15.17 17.09 11.88
C SER A 180 14.32 17.90 12.87
N THR A 181 13.23 17.32 13.41
CA THR A 181 12.47 17.89 14.54
C THR A 181 12.16 16.82 15.58
N GLY A 182 12.76 16.95 16.78
CA GLY A 182 12.81 15.90 17.81
C GLY A 182 11.59 15.77 18.74
N GLY A 183 11.49 14.59 19.38
CA GLY A 183 10.60 14.29 20.51
C GLY A 183 10.46 12.78 20.76
N PRO A 184 10.45 12.28 22.03
CA PRO A 184 10.88 10.91 22.37
C PRO A 184 9.82 9.80 22.25
N SER A 185 10.34 8.60 22.03
CA SER A 185 9.66 7.32 21.79
C SER A 185 8.81 6.81 22.96
N GLN A 186 7.62 6.28 22.66
CA GLN A 186 6.90 5.35 23.54
C GLN A 186 6.53 4.08 22.76
N GLU A 187 6.99 2.93 23.27
CA GLU A 187 6.66 1.61 22.76
C GLU A 187 5.15 1.32 22.89
N LYS A 188 4.52 0.90 21.79
CA LYS A 188 3.16 0.35 21.75
C LYS A 188 3.16 -1.05 21.13
N PRO A 189 2.24 -1.94 21.57
CA PRO A 189 2.33 -3.39 21.36
C PRO A 189 2.21 -3.77 19.88
N LYS A 190 2.76 -4.94 19.52
CA LYS A 190 2.81 -5.54 18.17
C LYS A 190 1.50 -5.37 17.38
N LYS A 191 1.38 -4.22 16.74
CA LYS A 191 0.36 -3.85 15.77
C LYS A 191 1.06 -3.91 14.42
N ILE A 192 0.41 -4.46 13.41
CA ILE A 192 0.89 -4.37 12.03
C ILE A 192 1.15 -2.89 11.77
N GLU A 193 2.43 -2.50 11.67
CA GLU A 193 2.82 -1.15 11.31
C GLU A 193 2.32 -0.87 9.90
N MET A 194 1.27 -0.06 9.82
CA MET A 194 0.88 0.58 8.58
C MET A 194 1.61 1.92 8.57
N ASP A 195 2.32 2.22 7.49
CA ASP A 195 2.80 3.57 7.26
C ASP A 195 1.55 4.47 7.17
N GLU A 196 1.29 5.26 8.20
CA GLU A 196 0.12 6.14 8.29
C GLU A 196 0.25 7.35 7.35
N THR A 197 1.40 7.54 6.68
CA THR A 197 1.64 8.72 5.85
C THR A 197 1.09 8.61 4.42
N MET A 198 0.88 7.39 3.90
CA MET A 198 0.23 6.99 2.62
C MET A 198 0.16 8.12 1.55
N SER A 199 1.32 8.70 1.21
CA SER A 199 1.41 9.83 0.28
C SER A 199 1.23 9.32 -1.16
N PHE A 200 0.10 9.65 -1.77
CA PHE A 200 -0.20 9.35 -3.17
C PHE A 200 0.74 10.12 -4.12
N GLY A 201 1.45 9.40 -5.00
CA GLY A 201 2.13 9.95 -6.17
C GLY A 201 3.48 10.68 -5.94
N SER A 202 4.07 10.63 -4.75
CA SER A 202 5.37 11.30 -4.48
C SER A 202 6.61 10.46 -4.79
N ASP A 203 6.45 9.15 -5.06
CA ASP A 203 7.57 8.19 -5.08
C ASP A 203 7.77 7.47 -6.44
N PHE A 204 7.19 7.98 -7.54
CA PHE A 204 7.39 7.37 -8.85
C PHE A 204 8.76 7.74 -9.44
N ASP A 205 9.74 6.83 -9.37
CA ASP A 205 11.06 6.95 -10.00
C ASP A 205 11.19 6.02 -11.23
N PRO A 206 11.19 6.57 -12.46
CA PRO A 206 11.35 5.79 -13.69
C PRO A 206 12.66 5.01 -13.79
N SER A 207 13.70 5.37 -13.03
CA SER A 207 14.99 4.68 -13.06
C SER A 207 14.95 3.31 -12.38
N GLU A 208 13.89 3.00 -11.62
CA GLU A 208 13.68 1.68 -11.01
C GLU A 208 13.16 0.63 -11.99
N TRP A 209 12.81 1.03 -13.21
CA TRP A 209 12.30 0.14 -14.27
C TRP A 209 13.40 -0.45 -15.16
N LEU A 210 14.63 0.06 -15.09
CA LEU A 210 15.79 -0.39 -15.89
C LEU A 210 16.55 -1.55 -15.24
#